data_AF-A0A355M7U2-F1
#
_entry.id   AF-A0A355M7U2-F1
#
_cell.length_a   1.000
_cell.length_b   1.000
_cell.length_c   1.000
_cell.angle_alpha   90.00
_cell.angle_beta   90.00
_cell.angle_gamma   90.00
#
_symmetry.space_group_name_H-M   'P 1'
#
loop_
_entity.id
_entity.type
_entity.pdbx_description
1 polymer ?
#
loop_
_entity_poly.entity_id
_entity_poly.type
_entity_poly.pdbx_seq_one_letter_code
_entity_poly.pdbx_strand_id
1 'polypeptide(L)'
;MDCLFSILSLEVANYANTGRISNPSGNSHPAISPFGVVYTKDGAIIVAVLGGKLWHSYCKSINMPELENNEKFRTNELRLQNREEFRAITRPIMKTKTSKEWLVLFHAEGIPCAVVNNIKQACEMEQIKERNMLCKAGEYTLAGNPMKMSGYSDSINKKPVPKVGEHTEKIRREFSI
;
A
#
# COMPACT_ATOMS: atom_id res chain seq x y z
N MET A 1 -1.65 15.65 19.45
CA MET A 1 -2.93 15.73 18.73
C MET A 1 -2.67 16.14 17.28
N ASP A 2 -1.96 17.24 17.06
CA ASP A 2 -1.70 17.85 15.76
C ASP A 2 -1.06 16.91 14.73
N CYS A 3 -0.07 16.10 15.11
CA CYS A 3 0.56 15.13 14.19
C CYS A 3 -0.45 14.12 13.62
N LEU A 4 -1.36 13.63 14.46
CA LEU A 4 -2.40 12.68 14.03
C LEU A 4 -3.44 13.35 13.15
N PHE A 5 -3.74 14.63 13.40
CA PHE A 5 -4.66 15.40 12.56
C PHE A 5 -4.06 15.62 11.15
N SER A 6 -2.78 15.98 11.05
CA SER A 6 -2.12 16.26 9.77
C SER A 6 -2.01 15.05 8.83
N ILE A 7 -1.95 13.82 9.36
CA ILE A 7 -1.95 12.60 8.52
C ILE A 7 -3.33 12.23 7.96
N LEU A 8 -4.42 12.87 8.42
CA LEU A 8 -5.77 12.71 7.87
C LEU A 8 -5.99 13.56 6.61
N SER A 9 -4.92 14.06 6.00
CA SER A 9 -4.85 15.06 4.92
C SER A 9 -6.06 15.10 3.99
N LEU A 10 -6.40 13.99 3.30
CA LEU A 10 -7.50 13.93 2.35
C LEU A 10 -8.87 14.17 3.02
N GLU A 11 -9.11 13.56 4.18
CA GLU A 11 -10.40 13.65 4.86
C GLU A 11 -10.62 15.01 5.54
N VAL A 12 -9.54 15.60 6.06
CA VAL A 12 -9.57 16.98 6.56
C VAL A 12 -9.93 17.94 5.43
N ALA A 13 -9.29 17.81 4.26
CA ALA A 13 -9.59 18.64 3.10
C ALA A 13 -11.03 18.43 2.60
N ASN A 14 -11.51 17.19 2.52
CA ASN A 14 -12.87 16.88 2.09
C ASN A 14 -13.91 17.54 3.01
N TYR A 15 -13.77 17.36 4.32
CA TYR A 15 -14.71 17.93 5.29
C TYR A 15 -14.64 19.46 5.30
N ALA A 16 -13.44 20.05 5.35
CA ALA A 16 -13.27 21.50 5.40
C ALA A 16 -13.86 22.22 4.17
N ASN A 17 -13.80 21.61 2.99
CA ASN A 17 -14.29 22.24 1.75
C ASN A 17 -15.75 21.92 1.41
N THR A 18 -16.31 20.81 1.92
CA THR A 18 -17.65 20.34 1.51
C THR A 18 -18.64 20.15 2.64
N GLY A 19 -18.18 20.17 3.90
CA GLY A 19 -18.96 19.80 5.08
C GLY A 19 -19.36 18.32 5.15
N ARG A 20 -18.96 17.49 4.17
CA ARG A 20 -19.31 16.07 4.11
C ARG A 20 -18.39 15.24 4.99
N ILE A 21 -18.99 14.32 5.73
CA ILE A 21 -18.28 13.35 6.56
C ILE A 21 -18.04 12.10 5.70
N SER A 22 -16.78 11.70 5.56
CA SER A 22 -16.42 10.45 4.90
C SER A 22 -16.65 9.25 5.80
N ASN A 23 -17.16 8.18 5.21
CA ASN A 23 -17.35 6.91 5.88
C ASN A 23 -16.12 6.00 5.70
N PRO A 24 -15.86 5.06 6.63
CA PRO A 24 -14.81 4.06 6.45
C PRO A 24 -14.97 3.28 5.13
N SER A 25 -13.96 3.33 4.26
CA SER A 25 -13.99 2.65 2.94
C SER A 25 -13.31 1.28 2.93
N GLY A 26 -12.77 0.85 4.08
CA GLY A 26 -11.96 -0.36 4.21
C GLY A 26 -10.80 -0.37 3.22
N ASN A 27 -10.64 -1.46 2.48
CA ASN A 27 -9.56 -1.63 1.52
C ASN A 27 -9.85 -1.05 0.13
N SER A 28 -10.75 -0.06 0.03
CA SER A 28 -11.22 0.51 -1.23
C SER A 28 -10.90 1.99 -1.29
N HIS A 29 -10.50 2.48 -2.47
CA HIS A 29 -10.38 3.91 -2.69
C HIS A 29 -11.76 4.59 -2.60
N PRO A 30 -11.92 5.72 -1.90
CA PRO A 30 -13.23 6.35 -1.72
C PRO A 30 -13.83 6.90 -3.02
N ALA A 31 -12.99 7.35 -3.95
CA ALA A 31 -13.43 8.05 -5.17
C ALA A 31 -13.16 7.33 -6.49
N ILE A 32 -12.58 6.11 -6.48
CA ILE A 32 -12.20 5.40 -7.71
C ILE A 32 -12.59 3.93 -7.61
N SER A 33 -13.15 3.37 -8.67
CA SER A 33 -13.54 1.96 -8.74
C SER A 33 -13.24 1.37 -10.13
N PRO A 34 -12.66 0.16 -10.24
CA PRO A 34 -12.06 -0.62 -9.16
C PRO A 34 -10.70 -0.09 -8.74
N PHE A 35 -10.59 0.29 -7.46
CA PHE A 35 -9.31 0.57 -6.82
C PHE A 35 -9.37 0.05 -5.39
N GLY A 36 -8.62 -1.01 -5.11
CA GLY A 36 -8.54 -1.60 -3.79
C GLY A 36 -8.09 -3.05 -3.79
N VAL A 37 -8.28 -3.70 -2.64
CA VAL A 37 -7.95 -5.12 -2.46
C VAL A 37 -8.97 -6.01 -3.16
N VAL A 38 -8.45 -7.01 -3.86
CA VAL A 38 -9.18 -8.07 -4.57
C VAL A 38 -8.61 -9.42 -4.14
N TYR A 39 -9.48 -10.30 -3.65
CA TYR A 39 -9.06 -11.63 -3.22
C TYR A 39 -8.95 -12.57 -4.42
N THR A 40 -7.82 -13.27 -4.50
CA THR A 40 -7.48 -14.23 -5.53
C THR A 40 -7.58 -15.66 -4.99
N LYS A 41 -7.25 -16.66 -5.81
CA LYS A 41 -7.30 -18.08 -5.42
C LYS A 41 -6.50 -18.40 -4.15
N ASP A 42 -5.34 -17.78 -4.00
CA ASP A 42 -4.32 -18.11 -2.98
C ASP A 42 -3.97 -16.94 -2.05
N GLY A 43 -4.59 -15.77 -2.22
CA GLY A 43 -4.28 -14.60 -1.42
C GLY A 43 -5.10 -13.37 -1.81
N ALA A 44 -4.42 -12.23 -1.89
CA ALA A 44 -5.02 -10.97 -2.30
C ALA A 44 -4.01 -10.10 -3.04
N ILE A 45 -4.53 -9.32 -3.99
CA ILE A 45 -3.79 -8.30 -4.73
C ILE A 45 -4.50 -6.96 -4.56
N ILE A 46 -3.76 -5.86 -4.67
CA ILE A 46 -4.32 -4.53 -4.88
C ILE A 46 -4.31 -4.26 -6.37
N VAL A 47 -5.41 -3.71 -6.90
CA VAL A 47 -5.51 -3.23 -8.28
C VAL A 47 -5.95 -1.77 -8.23
N ALA A 48 -5.37 -0.92 -9.09
CA ALA A 48 -5.76 0.49 -9.23
C ALA A 48 -6.15 0.81 -10.68
N VAL A 49 -7.45 0.91 -10.95
CA VAL A 49 -8.01 1.22 -12.27
C VAL A 49 -8.60 2.63 -12.25
N LEU A 50 -7.84 3.60 -12.76
CA LEU A 50 -8.19 5.02 -12.72
C LEU A 50 -9.24 5.45 -13.78
N GLY A 51 -9.63 4.56 -14.69
CA GLY A 51 -10.58 4.82 -15.79
C GLY A 51 -9.93 4.79 -17.18
N GLY A 52 -10.69 5.18 -18.21
CA GLY A 52 -10.24 5.26 -19.60
C GLY A 52 -9.61 3.95 -20.09
N LYS A 53 -8.39 4.04 -20.63
CA LYS A 53 -7.63 2.87 -21.12
C LYS A 53 -7.47 1.77 -20.06
N LEU A 54 -7.25 2.13 -18.79
CA LEU A 54 -7.09 1.14 -17.73
C LEU A 54 -8.38 0.35 -17.47
N TRP A 55 -9.54 1.00 -17.63
CA TRP A 55 -10.83 0.32 -17.50
C TRP A 55 -11.05 -0.69 -18.63
N HIS A 56 -10.80 -0.28 -19.86
CA HIS A 56 -10.84 -1.17 -21.03
C HIS A 56 -9.90 -2.38 -20.84
N SER A 57 -8.63 -2.11 -20.49
CA SER A 57 -7.63 -3.14 -20.22
C SER A 57 -8.08 -4.08 -19.09
N TYR A 58 -8.66 -3.56 -18.01
CA TYR A 58 -9.16 -4.37 -16.91
C TYR A 58 -10.27 -5.33 -17.36
N CYS A 59 -11.30 -4.82 -18.05
CA CYS A 59 -12.39 -5.62 -18.62
C CYS A 59 -11.87 -6.73 -19.53
N LYS A 60 -10.90 -6.41 -20.39
CA LYS A 60 -10.22 -7.38 -21.25
C LYS A 60 -9.45 -8.44 -20.44
N SER A 61 -8.66 -8.04 -19.44
CA SER A 61 -7.86 -8.97 -18.62
C SER A 61 -8.70 -9.98 -17.84
N ILE A 62 -9.88 -9.57 -17.36
CA ILE A 62 -10.81 -10.47 -16.64
C ILE A 62 -11.75 -11.23 -17.58
N ASN A 63 -11.56 -11.09 -18.90
CA ASN A 63 -12.38 -11.69 -19.94
C ASN A 63 -13.88 -11.32 -19.83
N MET A 64 -14.15 -10.06 -19.52
CA MET A 64 -15.49 -9.46 -19.48
C MET A 64 -15.53 -8.13 -20.24
N PRO A 65 -15.28 -8.12 -21.56
CA PRO A 65 -15.30 -6.88 -22.35
C PRO A 65 -16.67 -6.18 -22.33
N GLU A 66 -17.76 -6.90 -22.10
CA GLU A 66 -19.11 -6.35 -21.99
C GLU A 66 -19.30 -5.37 -20.84
N LEU A 67 -18.47 -5.45 -19.78
CA LEU A 67 -18.52 -4.51 -18.67
C LEU A 67 -18.15 -3.08 -19.07
N GLU A 68 -17.38 -2.92 -20.15
CA GLU A 68 -16.95 -1.61 -20.63
C GLU A 68 -18.13 -0.71 -20.97
N ASN A 69 -19.16 -1.27 -21.62
CA ASN A 69 -20.35 -0.57 -22.07
C ASN A 69 -21.57 -0.79 -21.17
N ASN A 70 -21.43 -1.56 -20.09
CA ASN A 70 -22.52 -1.84 -19.17
C ASN A 70 -23.03 -0.54 -18.52
N GLU A 71 -24.34 -0.33 -18.53
CA GLU A 71 -25.00 0.88 -18.02
C GLU A 71 -24.67 1.17 -16.54
N LYS A 72 -24.32 0.14 -15.77
CA LYS A 72 -23.95 0.26 -14.35
C LYS A 72 -22.46 0.47 -14.12
N PHE A 73 -21.59 0.24 -15.10
CA PHE A 73 -20.13 0.20 -14.90
C PHE A 73 -19.30 1.03 -15.90
N ARG A 74 -19.93 1.62 -16.92
CA ARG A 74 -19.22 2.36 -17.97
C ARG A 74 -18.43 3.58 -17.47
N THR A 75 -18.92 4.30 -16.45
CA THR A 75 -18.18 5.44 -15.85
C THR A 75 -17.69 5.13 -14.44
N ASN A 76 -16.73 5.91 -13.95
CA ASN A 76 -16.21 5.76 -12.59
C ASN A 76 -17.30 5.98 -11.54
N GLU A 77 -18.14 7.00 -11.72
CA GLU A 77 -19.26 7.34 -10.84
C GLU A 77 -20.24 6.17 -10.74
N LEU A 78 -20.57 5.56 -11.88
CA LEU A 78 -21.45 4.40 -11.93
C LEU A 78 -20.81 3.19 -11.24
N ARG A 79 -19.49 2.95 -11.41
CA ARG A 79 -18.78 1.88 -10.68
C ARG A 79 -18.63 2.13 -9.18
N LEU A 80 -18.69 3.38 -8.74
CA LEU A 80 -18.73 3.72 -7.31
C LEU A 80 -20.12 3.44 -6.73
N GLN A 81 -21.16 3.90 -7.41
CA GLN A 81 -22.55 3.69 -7.01
C GLN A 81 -22.91 2.19 -6.97
N ASN A 82 -22.45 1.43 -7.97
CA ASN A 82 -22.74 -0.01 -8.12
C ASN A 82 -21.58 -0.90 -7.65
N ARG A 83 -20.72 -0.41 -6.73
CA ARG A 83 -19.48 -1.10 -6.34
C ARG A 83 -19.68 -2.52 -5.82
N GLU A 84 -20.68 -2.73 -4.97
CA GLU A 84 -20.93 -4.05 -4.39
C GLU A 84 -21.46 -5.04 -5.45
N GLU A 85 -22.28 -4.58 -6.39
CA GLU A 85 -22.73 -5.39 -7.52
C GLU A 85 -21.54 -5.75 -8.44
N PHE A 86 -20.71 -4.76 -8.79
CA PHE A 86 -19.49 -4.99 -9.56
C PHE A 86 -18.56 -6.02 -8.88
N ARG A 87 -18.42 -5.94 -7.54
CA ARG A 87 -17.64 -6.91 -6.76
C ARG A 87 -18.26 -8.29 -6.75
N ALA A 88 -19.58 -8.40 -6.67
CA ALA A 88 -20.26 -9.69 -6.72
C ALA A 88 -19.99 -10.42 -8.04
N ILE A 89 -19.96 -9.67 -9.15
CA ILE A 89 -19.67 -10.19 -10.49
C ILE A 89 -18.20 -10.59 -10.64
N THR A 90 -17.27 -9.73 -10.21
CA THR A 90 -15.83 -9.93 -10.46
C THR A 90 -15.16 -10.87 -9.46
N ARG A 91 -15.65 -10.97 -8.21
CA ARG A 91 -15.01 -11.77 -7.17
C ARG A 91 -14.86 -13.26 -7.53
N PRO A 92 -15.87 -13.96 -8.09
CA PRO A 92 -15.71 -15.34 -8.54
C PRO A 92 -14.61 -15.49 -9.59
N ILE A 93 -14.52 -14.55 -10.53
CA ILE A 93 -13.51 -14.56 -11.59
C ILE A 93 -12.13 -14.40 -10.99
N MET A 94 -11.95 -13.43 -10.10
CA MET A 94 -10.67 -13.19 -9.43
C MET A 94 -10.21 -14.40 -8.61
N LYS A 95 -11.14 -15.23 -8.11
CA LYS A 95 -10.83 -16.49 -7.42
C LYS A 95 -10.38 -17.64 -8.34
N THR A 96 -10.46 -17.50 -9.66
CA THR A 96 -10.07 -18.56 -10.60
C THR A 96 -8.56 -18.71 -10.78
N LYS A 97 -7.79 -17.63 -10.56
CA LYS A 97 -6.32 -17.61 -10.73
C LYS A 97 -5.62 -17.19 -9.44
N THR A 98 -4.38 -17.63 -9.29
CA THR A 98 -3.46 -17.20 -8.23
C THR A 98 -3.12 -15.72 -8.37
N SER A 99 -2.62 -15.13 -7.28
CA SER A 99 -2.14 -13.75 -7.25
C SER A 99 -1.08 -13.51 -8.32
N LYS A 100 -0.14 -14.46 -8.48
CA LYS A 100 0.94 -14.36 -9.47
C LYS A 100 0.41 -14.36 -10.90
N GLU A 101 -0.53 -15.23 -11.22
CA GLU A 101 -1.14 -15.28 -12.56
C GLU A 101 -1.88 -13.98 -12.90
N TRP A 102 -2.64 -13.42 -11.95
CA TRP A 102 -3.30 -12.13 -12.15
C TRP A 102 -2.31 -10.98 -12.32
N LEU A 103 -1.24 -10.93 -11.54
CA LEU A 103 -0.21 -9.90 -11.70
C LEU A 103 0.43 -9.93 -13.08
N VAL A 104 0.75 -11.12 -13.61
CA VAL A 104 1.29 -11.26 -14.98
C VAL A 104 0.32 -10.70 -16.01
N LEU A 105 -0.97 -11.05 -15.92
CA LEU A 105 -2.00 -10.58 -16.85
C LEU A 105 -2.21 -9.06 -16.77
N PHE A 106 -2.31 -8.52 -15.55
CA PHE A 106 -2.54 -7.10 -15.32
C PHE A 106 -1.32 -6.25 -15.67
N HIS A 107 -0.10 -6.69 -15.36
CA HIS A 107 1.13 -6.00 -15.77
C HIS A 107 1.29 -5.97 -17.29
N ALA A 108 0.97 -7.06 -17.99
CA ALA A 108 1.01 -7.10 -19.45
C ALA A 108 0.08 -6.07 -20.10
N GLU A 109 -1.04 -5.73 -19.45
CA GLU A 109 -2.00 -4.72 -19.90
C GLU A 109 -1.74 -3.33 -19.28
N GLY A 110 -0.64 -3.16 -18.53
CA GLY A 110 -0.24 -1.88 -17.92
C GLY A 110 -1.09 -1.46 -16.72
N ILE A 111 -1.83 -2.38 -16.11
CA ILE A 111 -2.67 -2.12 -14.95
C ILE A 111 -1.81 -2.14 -13.67
N PRO A 112 -1.76 -1.04 -12.89
CA PRO A 112 -1.04 -1.02 -11.62
C PRO A 112 -1.65 -2.01 -10.63
N CYS A 113 -0.84 -2.99 -10.22
CA CYS A 113 -1.24 -4.01 -9.25
C CYS A 113 -0.04 -4.58 -8.48
N ALA A 114 -0.30 -5.07 -7.27
CA ALA A 114 0.70 -5.67 -6.38
C ALA A 114 0.06 -6.70 -5.44
N VAL A 115 0.85 -7.66 -4.92
CA VAL A 115 0.39 -8.59 -3.87
C VAL A 115 0.22 -7.85 -2.53
N VAL A 116 -0.78 -8.24 -1.75
CA VAL A 116 -0.87 -7.86 -0.33
C VAL A 116 0.07 -8.76 0.48
N ASN A 117 1.25 -8.25 0.80
CA ASN A 117 2.26 -9.00 1.56
C ASN A 117 1.94 -9.04 3.05
N ASN A 118 2.24 -10.17 3.70
CA ASN A 118 2.39 -10.23 5.15
C ASN A 118 3.77 -9.70 5.58
N ILE A 119 4.01 -9.57 6.89
CA ILE A 119 5.27 -8.98 7.40
C ILE A 119 6.52 -9.78 7.00
N LYS A 120 6.43 -11.12 6.97
CA LYS A 120 7.55 -11.97 6.54
C LYS A 120 7.89 -11.68 5.08
N GLN A 121 6.89 -11.74 4.20
CA GLN A 121 7.05 -11.47 2.78
C GLN A 121 7.60 -10.05 2.54
N ALA A 122 7.13 -9.06 3.28
CA ALA A 122 7.63 -7.69 3.19
C ALA A 122 9.11 -7.59 3.60
N CYS A 123 9.49 -8.17 4.74
CA CYS A 123 10.88 -8.17 5.22
C CYS A 123 11.84 -8.91 4.29
N GLU A 124 11.36 -9.93 3.56
CA GLU A 124 12.14 -10.74 2.63
C GLU A 124 12.20 -10.15 1.20
N MET A 125 11.56 -9.02 0.93
CA MET A 125 11.63 -8.38 -0.39
C MET A 125 13.05 -7.90 -0.72
N GLU A 126 13.51 -8.16 -1.94
CA GLU A 126 14.82 -7.68 -2.41
C GLU A 126 14.94 -6.16 -2.27
N GLN A 127 13.86 -5.41 -2.54
CA GLN A 127 13.83 -3.96 -2.37
C GLN A 127 14.10 -3.50 -0.92
N ILE A 128 13.68 -4.27 0.09
CA ILE A 128 13.92 -3.95 1.50
C ILE A 128 15.39 -4.19 1.87
N LYS A 129 15.99 -5.25 1.31
CA LYS A 129 17.41 -5.55 1.43
C LYS A 129 18.28 -4.49 0.76
N GLU A 130 18.02 -4.18 -0.51
CA GLU A 130 18.73 -3.16 -1.29
C GLU A 130 18.62 -1.75 -0.67
N ARG A 131 17.53 -1.49 0.06
CA ARG A 131 17.33 -0.22 0.77
C ARG A 131 17.84 -0.23 2.21
N ASN A 132 18.61 -1.23 2.67
CA ASN A 132 19.12 -1.31 4.04
C ASN A 132 18.01 -1.09 5.11
N MET A 133 16.79 -1.59 4.85
CA MET A 133 15.63 -1.33 5.70
C MET A 133 15.49 -2.33 6.86
N LEU A 134 16.39 -3.31 6.96
CA LEU A 134 16.59 -4.14 8.14
C LEU A 134 18.03 -3.92 8.63
N CYS A 135 18.18 -3.29 9.80
CA CYS A 135 19.47 -2.96 10.39
C CYS A 135 19.73 -3.78 11.66
N LYS A 136 21.01 -4.03 11.96
CA LYS A 136 21.45 -4.77 13.14
C LYS A 136 21.89 -3.80 14.23
N ALA A 137 21.38 -3.95 15.44
CA ALA A 137 21.76 -3.16 16.61
C ALA A 137 22.05 -4.10 17.79
N GLY A 138 23.33 -4.50 17.93
CA GLY A 138 23.69 -5.61 18.80
C GLY A 138 23.09 -6.92 18.32
N GLU A 139 22.35 -7.62 19.17
CA GLU A 139 21.67 -8.89 18.86
C GLU A 139 20.30 -8.71 18.18
N TYR A 140 19.79 -7.47 18.10
CA TYR A 140 18.48 -7.18 17.56
C TYR A 140 18.55 -6.78 16.08
N THR A 141 17.50 -7.16 15.33
CA THR A 141 17.24 -6.65 13.99
C THR A 141 16.04 -5.70 14.05
N LEU A 142 16.22 -4.47 13.54
CA LEU A 142 15.26 -3.37 13.62
C LEU A 142 15.02 -2.77 12.24
N ALA A 143 13.96 -1.96 12.11
CA ALA A 143 13.74 -1.17 10.90
C ALA A 143 14.89 -0.18 10.66
N GLY A 144 15.34 -0.09 9.41
CA GLY A 144 16.38 0.85 8.97
C GLY A 144 15.85 2.28 8.80
N ASN A 145 16.76 3.20 8.50
CA ASN A 145 16.41 4.60 8.25
C ASN A 145 15.75 4.76 6.87
N PRO A 146 14.50 5.22 6.74
CA PRO A 146 13.88 5.40 5.42
C PRO A 146 14.48 6.57 4.62
N MET A 147 15.14 7.52 5.28
CA MET A 147 15.75 8.70 4.65
C MET A 147 17.14 8.35 4.10
N LYS A 148 17.27 8.32 2.77
CA LYS A 148 18.54 8.03 2.07
C LYS A 148 19.11 9.32 1.50
N MET A 149 20.33 9.68 1.89
CA MET A 149 21.00 10.90 1.46
C MET A 149 22.36 10.54 0.86
N SER A 150 22.64 10.96 -0.37
CA SER A 150 23.85 10.60 -1.11
C SER A 150 25.16 10.99 -0.41
N GLY A 151 25.15 12.05 0.38
CA GLY A 151 26.31 12.51 1.16
C GLY A 151 26.51 11.84 2.52
N TYR A 152 25.61 10.92 2.92
CA TYR A 152 25.66 10.29 4.24
C TYR A 152 25.67 8.76 4.11
N SER A 153 26.56 8.12 4.87
CA SER A 153 26.60 6.67 4.94
C SER A 153 25.39 6.13 5.67
N ASP A 154 24.76 5.09 5.12
CA ASP A 154 23.69 4.36 5.77
C ASP A 154 24.14 2.94 6.13
N SER A 155 24.89 2.83 7.23
CA SER A 155 25.38 1.55 7.73
C SER A 155 24.23 0.68 8.22
N ILE A 156 24.20 -0.59 7.77
CA ILE A 156 23.30 -1.63 8.31
C ILE A 156 23.64 -1.96 9.77
N ASN A 157 24.91 -1.89 10.14
CA ASN A 157 25.36 -2.14 11.52
C ASN A 157 25.28 -0.84 12.32
N LYS A 158 24.31 -0.77 13.23
CA LYS A 158 24.11 0.33 14.17
C LYS A 158 24.74 -0.01 15.53
N LYS A 159 24.98 1.02 16.34
CA LYS A 159 25.41 0.82 17.73
C LYS A 159 24.33 0.06 18.51
N PRO A 160 24.70 -0.80 19.47
CA PRO A 160 23.73 -1.48 20.31
C PRO A 160 22.90 -0.46 21.11
N VAL A 161 21.69 -0.89 21.49
CA VAL A 161 20.84 -0.10 22.39
C VAL A 161 21.55 -0.03 23.75
N PRO A 162 21.77 1.18 24.30
CA PRO A 162 22.45 1.30 25.58
C PRO A 162 21.62 0.69 26.71
N LYS A 163 22.29 0.08 27.68
CA LYS A 163 21.68 -0.33 28.94
C LYS A 163 21.26 0.92 29.74
N VAL A 164 20.30 0.72 30.65
CA VAL A 164 19.91 1.75 31.61
C VAL A 164 21.16 2.21 32.38
N GLY A 165 21.49 3.49 32.25
CA GLY A 165 22.64 4.11 32.92
C GLY A 165 24.03 3.84 32.32
N GLU A 166 24.14 3.17 31.16
CA GLU A 166 25.43 2.78 30.56
C GLU A 166 26.39 3.97 30.37
N HIS A 167 25.86 5.13 30.00
CA HIS A 167 26.67 6.31 29.68
C HIS A 167 26.69 7.37 30.81
N THR A 168 26.07 7.12 31.97
CA THR A 168 25.89 8.12 33.04
C THR A 168 27.21 8.72 33.51
N GLU A 169 28.19 7.88 33.88
CA GLU A 169 29.46 8.35 34.43
C GLU A 169 30.35 9.04 33.39
N LYS A 170 30.30 8.56 32.14
CA LYS A 170 31.00 9.21 31.02
C LYS A 170 30.49 10.64 30.83
N ILE A 171 29.17 10.81 30.75
CA ILE A 171 28.53 12.12 30.57
C ILE A 171 28.83 13.03 31.78
N ARG A 172 28.74 12.52 33.02
CA ARG A 172 29.05 13.32 34.23
C ARG A 172 30.46 13.91 34.19
N ARG A 173 31.46 13.10 33.83
CA ARG A 173 32.85 13.57 33.73
C ARG A 173 33.06 14.57 32.60
N GLU A 174 32.42 14.37 31.45
CA GLU A 174 32.53 15.28 30.30
C GLU A 174 32.03 16.70 30.63
N PHE A 175 31.04 16.81 31.50
CA PHE A 175 30.46 18.09 31.95
C PHE A 175 30.87 18.51 33.37
N SER A 176 31.88 17.87 33.97
CA SER A 176 32.45 18.33 35.25
C SER A 176 33.43 19.48 34.96
N ILE A 177 33.06 20.68 35.39
CA ILE A 177 33.91 21.89 35.38
C ILE A 177 34.92 21.80 36.51
#